data_AF-A0A6N0NY84-F1
#
_entry.id   AF-A0A6N0NY84-F1
#
_cell.length_a   1.000
_cell.length_b   1.000
_cell.length_c   1.000
_cell.angle_alpha   90.00
_cell.angle_beta   90.00
_cell.angle_gamma   90.00
#
_symmetry.space_group_name_H-M   'P 1'
#
loop_
_entity.id
_entity.type
_entity.pdbx_description
1 polymer ?
#
loop_
_entity_poly.entity_id
_entity_poly.type
_entity_poly.pdbx_seq_one_letter_code
_entity_poly.pdbx_strand_id
1 'polypeptide(L)'
;MGKRKKRSTFYNFVNDGEGFFEEAQAAYDRLQNKAKEVKNIRALEEKKIFSMSRAYEAYSKALLSTYGAIILMPVAILSIGGKSSIRFPRQIQEIESTFRELIKQATSPNIVRKKLSHDPIGGSKIVELLRASSELLRKLGQPELKNLFDEVNTFIKKPTKDRRYEDLSNLKKRITSSFRLRDLNDNIINLLRSCLLPNPNETTGYCKGLSDREKEIIKILLDKPYLLDEILSIMDLGLYALTDTLLYTAYLAHAAKGVAAYSEGRDENDEKYLEETRDHQKEMLENLAQVSNALHEISYNDEFDDFLADINEKARSLLGTDQDD
;
A
#
# COMPACT_ATOMS: atom_id res chain seq x y z
N MET A 1 -34.48 -15.34 -3.32
CA MET A 1 -33.52 -14.45 -4.00
C MET A 1 -32.49 -13.99 -2.97
N GLY A 2 -31.27 -14.55 -3.01
CA GLY A 2 -30.20 -14.13 -2.09
C GLY A 2 -29.81 -12.67 -2.35
N LYS A 3 -29.71 -11.85 -1.30
CA LYS A 3 -29.14 -10.51 -1.40
C LYS A 3 -27.74 -10.64 -2.01
N ARG A 4 -27.50 -9.97 -3.15
CA ARG A 4 -26.18 -9.93 -3.77
C ARG A 4 -25.21 -9.31 -2.76
N LYS A 5 -24.23 -10.08 -2.31
CA LYS A 5 -23.23 -9.67 -1.32
C LYS A 5 -22.47 -8.46 -1.87
N LYS A 6 -22.38 -7.37 -1.09
CA LYS A 6 -21.67 -6.15 -1.50
C LYS A 6 -20.17 -6.39 -1.31
N ARG A 7 -19.45 -6.64 -2.42
CA ARG A 7 -17.99 -6.83 -2.43
C ARG A 7 -17.26 -5.62 -1.84
N SER A 8 -16.13 -5.87 -1.15
CA SER A 8 -15.36 -4.81 -0.50
C SER A 8 -14.72 -3.82 -1.50
N THR A 9 -14.23 -2.70 -0.98
CA THR A 9 -13.47 -1.73 -1.81
C THR A 9 -12.16 -2.35 -2.34
N PHE A 10 -11.53 -3.21 -1.53
CA PHE A 10 -10.37 -3.99 -1.92
C PHE A 10 -10.64 -4.87 -3.13
N TYR A 11 -11.69 -5.72 -3.07
CA TYR A 11 -12.08 -6.59 -4.17
C TYR A 11 -12.22 -5.83 -5.50
N ASN A 12 -12.90 -4.68 -5.46
CA ASN A 12 -13.12 -3.88 -6.67
C ASN A 12 -11.79 -3.41 -7.29
N PHE A 13 -10.83 -2.98 -6.47
CA PHE A 13 -9.53 -2.54 -6.97
C PHE A 13 -8.65 -3.69 -7.47
N VAL A 14 -8.73 -4.88 -6.86
CA VAL A 14 -8.05 -6.07 -7.37
C VAL A 14 -8.60 -6.44 -8.74
N ASN A 15 -9.92 -6.53 -8.88
CA ASN A 15 -10.59 -6.86 -10.15
C ASN A 15 -10.28 -5.81 -11.24
N ASP A 16 -10.23 -4.52 -10.90
CA ASP A 16 -9.80 -3.47 -11.85
C ASP A 16 -8.33 -3.67 -12.29
N GLY A 17 -7.45 -4.01 -11.33
CA GLY A 17 -6.04 -4.26 -11.58
C GLY A 17 -5.80 -5.46 -12.49
N GLU A 18 -6.55 -6.55 -12.29
CA GLU A 18 -6.50 -7.75 -13.13
C GLU A 18 -6.86 -7.45 -14.58
N GLY A 19 -7.95 -6.73 -14.81
CA GLY A 19 -8.35 -6.34 -16.16
C GLY A 19 -7.29 -5.51 -16.89
N PHE A 20 -6.67 -4.54 -16.21
CA PHE A 20 -5.58 -3.76 -16.79
C PHE A 20 -4.30 -4.58 -17.00
N PHE A 21 -3.99 -5.52 -16.10
CA PHE A 21 -2.84 -6.40 -16.23
C PHE A 21 -3.00 -7.34 -17.44
N GLU A 22 -4.17 -7.96 -17.61
CA GLU A 22 -4.49 -8.79 -18.77
C GLU A 22 -4.33 -8.01 -20.09
N GLU A 23 -4.81 -6.76 -20.13
CA GLU A 23 -4.61 -5.90 -21.30
C GLU A 23 -3.13 -5.61 -21.59
N ALA A 24 -2.35 -5.32 -20.56
CA ALA A 24 -0.92 -5.04 -20.69
C ALA A 24 -0.16 -6.28 -21.18
N GLN A 25 -0.45 -7.45 -20.59
CA GLN A 25 0.15 -8.72 -20.97
C GLN A 25 -0.20 -9.10 -22.41
N ALA A 26 -1.48 -8.99 -22.80
CA ALA A 26 -1.91 -9.27 -24.16
C ALA A 26 -1.25 -8.34 -25.19
N ALA A 27 -1.04 -7.06 -24.85
CA ALA A 27 -0.32 -6.13 -25.71
C ALA A 27 1.18 -6.50 -25.81
N TYR A 28 1.81 -6.84 -24.69
CA TYR A 28 3.21 -7.29 -24.65
C TYR A 28 3.43 -8.55 -25.49
N ASP A 29 2.58 -9.57 -25.34
CA ASP A 29 2.69 -10.83 -26.07
C ASP A 29 2.51 -10.64 -27.59
N ARG A 30 1.62 -9.72 -28.00
CA ARG A 30 1.45 -9.35 -29.41
C ARG A 30 2.70 -8.66 -29.96
N LEU A 31 3.32 -7.78 -29.19
CA LEU A 31 4.55 -7.09 -29.58
C LEU A 31 5.74 -8.06 -29.69
N GLN A 32 5.83 -9.06 -28.81
CA GLN A 32 6.90 -10.07 -28.85
C GLN A 32 6.71 -11.09 -29.97
N ASN A 33 5.49 -11.62 -30.13
CA ASN A 33 5.25 -12.80 -30.97
C ASN A 33 4.66 -12.48 -32.35
N LYS A 34 4.05 -11.30 -32.52
CA LYS A 34 3.28 -10.92 -33.72
C LYS A 34 3.57 -9.51 -34.21
N ALA A 35 4.76 -8.97 -33.93
CA ALA A 35 5.13 -7.59 -34.28
C ALA A 35 4.84 -7.23 -35.76
N LYS A 36 5.09 -8.16 -36.69
CA LYS A 36 4.87 -7.96 -38.14
C LYS A 36 3.40 -7.78 -38.53
N GLU A 37 2.46 -8.20 -37.68
CA GLU A 37 1.00 -8.08 -37.90
C GLU A 37 0.44 -6.80 -37.25
N VAL A 38 1.23 -6.09 -36.45
CA VAL A 38 0.80 -4.90 -35.73
C VAL A 38 0.90 -3.68 -36.66
N LYS A 39 -0.26 -3.17 -37.11
CA LYS A 39 -0.34 -2.00 -37.99
C LYS A 39 0.27 -0.73 -37.39
N ASN A 40 0.19 -0.57 -36.07
CA ASN A 40 0.74 0.60 -35.37
C ASN A 40 1.42 0.14 -34.07
N ILE A 41 2.71 -0.16 -34.17
CA ILE A 41 3.53 -0.64 -33.05
C ILE A 41 3.55 0.40 -31.93
N ARG A 42 3.73 1.68 -32.28
CA ARG A 42 3.80 2.77 -31.29
C ARG A 42 2.53 2.84 -30.45
N ALA A 43 1.35 2.82 -31.06
CA ALA A 43 0.09 2.87 -30.32
C ALA A 43 -0.11 1.65 -29.40
N LEU A 44 0.37 0.47 -29.81
CA LEU A 44 0.28 -0.73 -28.98
C LEU A 44 1.28 -0.71 -27.82
N GLU A 45 2.50 -0.21 -28.04
CA GLU A 45 3.50 0.07 -27.00
C GLU A 45 2.96 1.05 -25.95
N GLU A 46 2.37 2.15 -26.40
CA GLU A 46 1.77 3.18 -25.55
C GLU A 46 0.58 2.63 -24.74
N LYS A 47 -0.32 1.88 -25.39
CA LYS A 47 -1.43 1.20 -24.70
C LYS A 47 -0.92 0.24 -23.62
N LYS A 48 0.11 -0.56 -23.91
CA LYS A 48 0.70 -1.49 -22.95
C LYS A 48 1.23 -0.76 -21.73
N ILE A 49 2.02 0.30 -21.91
CA ILE A 49 2.57 1.09 -20.80
C ILE A 49 1.44 1.73 -19.99
N PHE A 50 0.42 2.25 -20.66
CA PHE A 50 -0.77 2.79 -20.00
C PHE A 50 -1.48 1.72 -19.16
N SER A 51 -1.87 0.58 -19.74
CA SER A 51 -2.55 -0.50 -19.01
C SER A 51 -1.68 -1.03 -17.86
N MET A 52 -0.37 -1.18 -18.05
CA MET A 52 0.57 -1.55 -16.98
C MET A 52 0.55 -0.53 -15.82
N SER A 53 0.62 0.77 -16.13
CA SER A 53 0.55 1.83 -15.11
C SER A 53 -0.79 1.85 -14.35
N ARG A 54 -1.88 1.54 -15.04
CA ARG A 54 -3.23 1.45 -14.46
C ARG A 54 -3.40 0.22 -13.57
N ALA A 55 -2.77 -0.91 -13.92
CA ALA A 55 -2.73 -2.10 -13.07
C ALA A 55 -2.00 -1.81 -11.75
N TYR A 56 -0.81 -1.19 -11.82
CA TYR A 56 -0.06 -0.76 -10.63
C TYR A 56 -0.84 0.21 -9.75
N GLU A 57 -1.51 1.20 -10.36
CA GLU A 57 -2.37 2.15 -9.65
C GLU A 57 -3.50 1.42 -8.91
N ALA A 58 -4.21 0.51 -9.59
CA ALA A 58 -5.33 -0.23 -9.03
C ALA A 58 -4.89 -1.15 -7.90
N TYR A 59 -3.84 -1.95 -8.09
CA TYR A 59 -3.31 -2.80 -7.03
C TYR A 59 -2.83 -1.98 -5.84
N SER A 60 -2.10 -0.88 -6.03
CA SER A 60 -1.70 -0.02 -4.90
C SER A 60 -2.87 0.58 -4.14
N LYS A 61 -3.99 0.89 -4.80
CA LYS A 61 -5.23 1.31 -4.14
C LYS A 61 -5.86 0.16 -3.35
N ALA A 62 -5.85 -1.06 -3.89
CA ALA A 62 -6.25 -2.25 -3.17
C ALA A 62 -5.39 -2.41 -1.90
N LEU A 63 -4.06 -2.36 -2.06
CA LEU A 63 -3.11 -2.45 -0.97
C LEU A 63 -3.39 -1.39 0.11
N LEU A 64 -3.57 -0.13 -0.30
CA LEU A 64 -3.87 0.96 0.62
C LEU A 64 -5.18 0.72 1.38
N SER A 65 -6.23 0.28 0.69
CA SER A 65 -7.57 0.02 1.27
C SER A 65 -7.63 -1.19 2.22
N THR A 66 -6.60 -2.05 2.19
CA THR A 66 -6.52 -3.29 2.98
C THR A 66 -5.46 -3.18 4.06
N TYR A 67 -4.20 -2.99 3.67
CA TYR A 67 -3.05 -2.99 4.58
C TYR A 67 -3.01 -1.72 5.42
N GLY A 68 -3.47 -0.59 4.87
CA GLY A 68 -3.67 0.64 5.63
C GLY A 68 -4.67 0.45 6.78
N ALA A 69 -5.67 -0.42 6.64
CA ALA A 69 -6.60 -0.70 7.72
C ALA A 69 -6.05 -1.77 8.68
N ILE A 70 -5.57 -2.90 8.17
CA ILE A 70 -5.18 -4.05 9.01
C ILE A 70 -3.93 -3.80 9.85
N ILE A 71 -2.86 -3.27 9.25
CA ILE A 71 -1.57 -3.08 9.95
C ILE A 71 -1.66 -1.89 10.90
N LEU A 72 -2.42 -0.87 10.51
CA LEU A 72 -2.44 0.41 11.21
C LEU A 72 -3.53 0.46 12.28
N MET A 73 -4.57 -0.37 12.20
CA MET A 73 -5.63 -0.43 13.20
C MET A 73 -5.10 -0.84 14.60
N PRO A 74 -4.26 -1.87 14.77
CA PRO A 74 -3.56 -2.13 16.03
C PRO A 74 -2.87 -0.92 16.65
N VAL A 75 -2.11 -0.19 15.83
CA VAL A 75 -1.37 1.00 16.25
C VAL A 75 -2.35 2.13 16.62
N ALA A 76 -3.41 2.31 15.83
CA ALA A 76 -4.46 3.30 16.10
C ALA A 76 -5.24 2.98 17.38
N ILE A 77 -5.52 1.72 17.71
CA ILE A 77 -6.20 1.34 18.96
C ILE A 77 -5.31 1.64 20.17
N LEU A 78 -4.03 1.27 20.11
CA LEU A 78 -3.05 1.62 21.16
C LEU A 78 -2.93 3.13 21.35
N SER A 79 -3.14 3.88 20.28
CA SER A 79 -3.08 5.33 20.22
C SER A 79 -4.35 6.03 20.74
N ILE A 80 -5.55 5.47 20.50
CA ILE A 80 -6.84 6.01 21.02
C ILE A 80 -6.96 5.74 22.53
N GLY A 81 -6.41 4.61 23.01
CA GLY A 81 -6.38 4.28 24.45
C GLY A 81 -5.48 5.19 25.27
N GLY A 82 -4.76 6.11 24.63
CA GLY A 82 -3.97 7.17 25.25
C GLY A 82 -4.79 8.32 25.83
N LYS A 83 -5.97 8.08 26.43
CA LYS A 83 -6.52 9.02 27.44
C LYS A 83 -5.81 8.89 28.79
N SER A 84 -4.86 7.97 28.91
CA SER A 84 -3.87 8.00 29.98
C SER A 84 -2.93 9.19 29.77
N SER A 85 -2.58 9.86 30.87
CA SER A 85 -1.67 11.02 30.95
C SER A 85 -0.22 10.74 30.51
N ILE A 86 0.01 9.69 29.73
CA ILE A 86 1.30 9.31 29.19
C ILE A 86 1.53 10.16 27.93
N ARG A 87 2.27 11.26 28.08
CA ARG A 87 2.80 12.01 26.92
C ARG A 87 3.77 11.11 26.15
N PHE A 88 3.29 10.49 25.07
CA PHE A 88 4.18 9.93 24.06
C PHE A 88 5.16 11.02 23.59
N PRO A 89 6.45 10.69 23.35
CA PRO A 89 7.37 11.60 22.69
C PRO A 89 6.73 12.19 21.43
N ARG A 90 6.95 13.49 21.18
CA ARG A 90 6.33 14.24 20.06
C ARG A 90 6.40 13.52 18.71
N GLN A 91 7.49 12.79 18.44
CA GLN A 91 7.66 12.01 17.21
C GLN A 91 6.67 10.85 17.10
N ILE A 92 6.37 10.16 18.19
CA ILE A 92 5.40 9.07 18.21
C ILE A 92 3.99 9.63 18.01
N GLN A 93 3.69 10.81 18.56
CA GLN A 93 2.42 11.52 18.32
C GLN A 93 2.27 11.93 16.85
N GLU A 94 3.35 12.39 16.20
CA GLU A 94 3.34 12.72 14.77
C GLU A 94 3.13 11.49 13.89
N ILE A 95 3.78 10.37 14.21
CA ILE A 95 3.59 9.07 13.55
C ILE A 95 2.15 8.60 13.72
N GLU A 96 1.62 8.61 14.95
CA GLU A 96 0.23 8.28 15.25
C GLU A 96 -0.75 9.14 14.44
N SER A 97 -0.60 10.47 14.48
CA SER A 97 -1.50 11.38 13.79
C SER A 97 -1.49 11.12 12.28
N THR A 98 -0.32 10.86 11.71
CA THR A 98 -0.18 10.54 10.29
C THR A 98 -0.80 9.18 9.95
N PHE A 99 -0.63 8.18 10.83
CA PHE A 99 -1.27 6.88 10.69
C PHE A 99 -2.80 6.99 10.71
N ARG A 100 -3.37 7.78 11.63
CA ARG A 100 -4.82 8.01 11.69
C ARG A 100 -5.33 8.55 10.37
N GLU A 101 -4.70 9.60 9.84
CA GLU A 101 -5.09 10.18 8.56
C GLU A 101 -4.93 9.19 7.40
N LEU A 102 -3.88 8.35 7.42
CA LEU A 102 -3.70 7.31 6.41
C LEU A 102 -4.84 6.26 6.44
N ILE A 103 -5.31 5.86 7.63
CA ILE A 103 -6.47 4.97 7.78
C ILE A 103 -7.74 5.65 7.24
N LYS A 104 -7.94 6.94 7.51
CA LYS A 104 -9.08 7.69 6.96
C LYS A 104 -9.05 7.71 5.42
N GLN A 105 -7.86 7.91 4.85
CA GLN A 105 -7.68 7.85 3.40
C GLN A 105 -7.99 6.44 2.86
N ALA A 106 -7.42 5.40 3.47
CA ALA A 106 -7.60 4.00 3.07
C ALA A 106 -9.06 3.54 3.14
N THR A 107 -9.78 3.97 4.18
CA THR A 107 -11.15 3.55 4.44
C THR A 107 -12.18 4.37 3.67
N SER A 108 -11.85 5.50 3.03
CA SER A 108 -12.81 6.27 2.22
C SER A 108 -12.66 5.97 0.73
N PRO A 109 -13.63 5.27 0.09
CA PRO A 109 -13.56 4.98 -1.34
C PRO A 109 -13.47 6.25 -2.20
N ASN A 110 -14.11 7.34 -1.75
CA ASN A 110 -14.06 8.64 -2.43
C ASN A 110 -12.66 9.24 -2.42
N ILE A 111 -11.95 9.18 -1.28
CA ILE A 111 -10.57 9.66 -1.19
C ILE A 111 -9.66 8.80 -2.07
N VAL A 112 -9.74 7.47 -1.95
CA VAL A 112 -8.89 6.55 -2.72
C VAL A 112 -9.13 6.69 -4.24
N ARG A 113 -10.38 6.85 -4.67
CA ARG A 113 -10.70 6.99 -6.10
C ARG A 113 -10.39 8.38 -6.65
N LYS A 114 -10.86 9.43 -5.97
CA LYS A 114 -10.86 10.79 -6.50
C LYS A 114 -9.63 11.60 -6.10
N LYS A 115 -9.26 11.59 -4.82
CA LYS A 115 -8.15 12.44 -4.31
C LYS A 115 -6.79 11.81 -4.59
N LEU A 116 -6.69 10.49 -4.48
CA LEU A 116 -5.45 9.75 -4.73
C LEU A 116 -5.24 9.42 -6.22
N SER A 117 -6.31 9.36 -7.01
CA SER A 117 -6.31 9.30 -8.49
C SER A 117 -5.13 8.47 -9.06
N HIS A 118 -4.26 9.08 -9.86
CA HIS A 118 -3.13 8.43 -10.56
C HIS A 118 -1.82 8.35 -9.76
N ASP A 119 -1.76 8.91 -8.55
CA ASP A 119 -0.57 8.84 -7.70
C ASP A 119 -0.96 8.48 -6.26
N PRO A 120 -1.47 7.26 -6.03
CA PRO A 120 -1.94 6.85 -4.70
C PRO A 120 -0.82 6.79 -3.66
N ILE A 121 0.44 6.74 -4.07
CA ILE A 121 1.59 6.71 -3.18
C ILE A 121 2.05 8.13 -2.85
N GLY A 122 2.29 8.97 -3.87
CA GLY A 122 2.71 10.36 -3.67
C GLY A 122 1.63 11.27 -3.10
N GLY A 123 0.34 10.96 -3.36
CA GLY A 123 -0.80 11.74 -2.87
C GLY A 123 -1.32 11.33 -1.48
N SER A 124 -0.84 10.21 -0.92
CA SER A 124 -1.29 9.72 0.38
C SER A 124 -0.37 10.13 1.52
N LYS A 125 -0.83 9.90 2.75
CA LYS A 125 -0.07 10.15 3.98
C LYS A 125 1.10 9.19 4.22
N ILE A 126 1.34 8.25 3.30
CA ILE A 126 2.54 7.39 3.33
C ILE A 126 3.81 8.24 3.34
N VAL A 127 3.84 9.34 2.59
CA VAL A 127 5.01 10.23 2.49
C VAL A 127 5.34 10.88 3.84
N GLU A 128 4.34 11.46 4.51
CA GLU A 128 4.52 12.03 5.83
C GLU A 128 4.85 10.98 6.88
N LEU A 129 4.32 9.75 6.73
CA LEU A 129 4.57 8.64 7.63
C LEU A 129 6.02 8.18 7.54
N LEU A 130 6.56 8.03 6.33
CA LEU A 130 7.97 7.72 6.09
C LEU A 130 8.87 8.77 6.72
N ARG A 131 8.55 10.06 6.54
CA ARG A 131 9.29 11.17 7.16
C ARG A 131 9.26 11.10 8.69
N ALA A 132 8.09 10.91 9.29
CA ALA A 132 7.94 10.85 10.74
C ALA A 132 8.67 9.62 11.32
N SER A 133 8.62 8.49 10.61
CA SER A 133 9.31 7.24 10.96
C SER A 133 10.84 7.38 10.86
N SER A 134 11.34 8.05 9.82
CA SER A 134 12.78 8.36 9.66
C SER A 134 13.34 9.14 10.86
N GLU A 135 12.63 10.17 11.32
CA GLU A 135 13.04 10.94 12.50
C GLU A 135 13.04 10.12 13.80
N LEU A 136 12.14 9.15 13.92
CA LEU A 136 12.17 8.21 15.04
C LEU A 136 13.37 7.26 14.94
N LEU A 137 13.63 6.69 13.76
CA LEU A 137 14.79 5.80 13.53
C LEU A 137 16.12 6.49 13.86
N ARG A 138 16.26 7.78 13.55
CA ARG A 138 17.41 8.60 13.97
C ARG A 138 17.61 8.57 15.48
N LYS A 139 16.54 8.74 16.25
CA LYS A 139 16.60 8.74 17.72
C LYS A 139 16.85 7.35 18.31
N LEU A 140 16.44 6.31 17.60
CA LEU A 140 16.66 4.92 17.98
C LEU A 140 18.06 4.41 17.57
N GLY A 141 18.93 5.27 17.04
CA GLY A 141 20.28 4.87 16.62
C GLY A 141 20.28 3.94 15.41
N GLN A 142 19.29 4.07 14.52
CA GLN A 142 19.13 3.28 13.30
C GLN A 142 19.42 4.14 12.04
N PRO A 143 20.67 4.60 11.83
CA PRO A 143 20.99 5.55 10.76
C PRO A 143 20.81 4.98 9.35
N GLU A 144 21.03 3.67 9.17
CA GLU A 144 20.90 2.99 7.88
C GLU A 144 19.43 2.96 7.41
N LEU A 145 18.52 2.57 8.31
CA LEU A 145 17.07 2.55 8.04
C LEU A 145 16.51 3.97 7.87
N LYS A 146 16.98 4.92 8.67
CA LYS A 146 16.65 6.35 8.49
C LYS A 146 17.00 6.80 7.07
N ASN A 147 18.24 6.56 6.63
CA ASN A 147 18.70 6.98 5.31
C ASN A 147 17.88 6.33 4.20
N LEU A 148 17.54 5.04 4.34
CA LEU A 148 16.66 4.35 3.40
C LEU A 148 15.28 5.03 3.33
N PHE A 149 14.68 5.37 4.47
CA PHE A 149 13.37 6.03 4.51
C PHE A 149 13.41 7.43 3.91
N ASP A 150 14.48 8.19 4.15
CA ASP A 150 14.68 9.51 3.57
C ASP A 150 14.82 9.46 2.05
N GLU A 151 15.51 8.46 1.51
CA GLU A 151 15.67 8.29 0.08
C GLU A 151 14.35 7.89 -0.60
N VAL A 152 13.60 6.95 -0.01
CA VAL A 152 12.26 6.58 -0.50
C VAL A 152 11.34 7.81 -0.50
N ASN A 153 11.33 8.56 0.60
CA ASN A 153 10.55 9.79 0.72
C ASN A 153 10.98 10.85 -0.31
N THR A 154 12.29 10.99 -0.54
CA THR A 154 12.84 11.92 -1.54
C THR A 154 12.39 11.53 -2.94
N PHE A 155 12.47 10.24 -3.29
CA PHE A 155 12.02 9.74 -4.58
C PHE A 155 10.53 9.98 -4.82
N ILE A 156 9.68 9.62 -3.86
CA ILE A 156 8.22 9.80 -3.99
C ILE A 156 7.84 11.29 -4.07
N LYS A 157 8.55 12.18 -3.38
CA LYS A 157 8.27 13.63 -3.43
C LYS A 157 8.68 14.32 -4.72
N LYS A 158 9.56 13.71 -5.54
CA LYS A 158 9.88 14.28 -6.85
C LYS A 158 8.59 14.40 -7.68
N PRO A 159 8.42 15.47 -8.49
CA PRO A 159 7.35 15.52 -9.47
C PRO A 159 7.35 14.24 -10.32
N THR A 160 6.17 13.72 -10.68
CA THR A 160 6.05 12.40 -11.33
C THR A 160 6.88 12.29 -12.60
N LYS A 161 7.02 13.38 -13.36
CA LYS A 161 7.83 13.47 -14.57
C LYS A 161 9.35 13.43 -14.34
N ASP A 162 9.81 13.71 -13.11
CA ASP A 162 11.23 13.78 -12.75
C ASP A 162 11.70 12.50 -12.01
N ARG A 163 10.81 11.51 -11.85
CA ARG A 163 11.13 10.21 -11.22
C ARG A 163 11.80 9.33 -12.27
N ARG A 164 13.07 8.97 -12.06
CA ARG A 164 13.87 8.15 -12.99
C ARG A 164 13.91 6.69 -12.57
N TYR A 165 13.99 5.78 -13.55
CA TYR A 165 14.04 4.35 -13.24
C TYR A 165 15.33 3.95 -12.51
N GLU A 166 16.47 4.59 -12.81
CA GLU A 166 17.74 4.34 -12.12
C GLU A 166 17.63 4.54 -10.60
N ASP A 167 17.02 5.67 -10.19
CA ASP A 167 16.82 6.00 -8.77
C ASP A 167 15.92 4.94 -8.09
N LEU A 168 14.87 4.51 -8.79
CA LEU A 168 13.97 3.43 -8.37
C LEU A 168 14.73 2.10 -8.20
N SER A 169 15.48 1.67 -9.21
CA SER A 169 16.21 0.39 -9.19
C SER A 169 17.21 0.32 -8.03
N ASN A 170 17.89 1.43 -7.75
CA ASN A 170 18.81 1.54 -6.62
C ASN A 170 18.09 1.45 -5.27
N LEU A 171 16.93 2.09 -5.13
CA LEU A 171 16.09 1.99 -3.94
C LEU A 171 15.64 0.55 -3.69
N LYS A 172 15.10 -0.12 -4.71
CA LYS A 172 14.63 -1.50 -4.61
C LYS A 172 15.70 -2.43 -4.06
N LYS A 173 16.91 -2.39 -4.64
CA LYS A 173 18.05 -3.21 -4.20
C LYS A 173 18.39 -3.03 -2.72
N ARG A 174 18.30 -1.80 -2.22
CA ARG A 174 18.60 -1.47 -0.81
C ARG A 174 17.49 -1.82 0.15
N ILE A 175 16.23 -1.78 -0.28
CA ILE A 175 15.12 -2.24 0.57
C ILE A 175 15.17 -3.76 0.73
N THR A 176 15.50 -4.48 -0.35
CA THR A 176 15.61 -5.94 -0.34
C THR A 176 16.65 -6.47 0.67
N SER A 177 17.66 -5.67 1.01
CA SER A 177 18.69 -6.05 1.99
C SER A 177 18.36 -5.71 3.45
N SER A 178 17.26 -5.01 3.73
CA SER A 178 17.14 -4.22 4.97
C SER A 178 15.90 -4.51 5.84
N PHE A 179 14.95 -5.35 5.42
CA PHE A 179 13.67 -5.48 6.13
C PHE A 179 13.11 -6.91 6.18
N ARG A 180 12.58 -7.31 7.35
CA ARG A 180 11.73 -8.51 7.54
C ARG A 180 10.44 -8.09 8.22
N LEU A 181 9.32 -8.16 7.49
CA LEU A 181 8.03 -7.61 7.95
C LEU A 181 7.35 -8.51 8.98
N ARG A 182 7.51 -9.83 8.88
CA ARG A 182 7.09 -10.78 9.90
C ARG A 182 7.71 -10.56 11.27
N ASP A 183 9.01 -10.30 11.35
CA ASP A 183 9.67 -10.05 12.63
C ASP A 183 9.09 -8.81 13.34
N LEU A 184 8.78 -7.74 12.58
CA LEU A 184 8.13 -6.54 13.13
C LEU A 184 6.68 -6.83 13.56
N ASN A 185 5.94 -7.56 12.73
CA ASN A 185 4.54 -7.84 13.01
C ASN A 185 4.35 -8.78 14.21
N ASP A 186 5.15 -9.83 14.32
CA ASP A 186 5.10 -10.77 15.45
C ASP A 186 5.31 -10.02 16.78
N ASN A 187 6.23 -9.05 16.79
CA ASN A 187 6.44 -8.17 17.94
C ASN A 187 5.19 -7.33 18.26
N ILE A 188 4.51 -6.77 17.26
CA ILE A 188 3.29 -5.97 17.45
C ILE A 188 2.13 -6.85 17.95
N ILE A 189 1.91 -8.02 17.35
CA ILE A 189 0.84 -8.94 17.76
C ILE A 189 1.06 -9.44 19.20
N ASN A 190 2.30 -9.77 19.56
CA ASN A 190 2.63 -10.15 20.93
C ASN A 190 2.41 -9.00 21.92
N LEU A 191 2.69 -7.76 21.50
CA LEU A 191 2.36 -6.54 22.25
C LEU A 191 0.85 -6.44 22.52
N LEU A 192 0.03 -6.58 21.48
CA LEU A 192 -1.44 -6.51 21.58
C LEU A 192 -2.00 -7.61 22.48
N ARG A 193 -1.51 -8.86 22.34
CA ARG A 193 -1.88 -9.99 23.20
C ARG A 193 -1.60 -9.68 24.67
N SER A 194 -0.46 -9.06 24.95
CA SER A 194 -0.09 -8.67 26.32
C SER A 194 -1.05 -7.61 26.92
N CYS A 195 -1.67 -6.76 26.08
CA CYS A 195 -2.65 -5.78 26.53
C CYS A 195 -4.02 -6.38 26.91
N LEU A 196 -4.32 -7.61 26.49
CA LEU A 196 -5.54 -8.31 26.86
C LEU A 196 -5.41 -9.10 28.18
N LEU A 197 -4.22 -9.18 28.76
CA LEU A 197 -4.01 -9.89 30.01
C LEU A 197 -4.71 -9.15 31.18
N PRO A 198 -5.27 -9.87 32.16
CA PRO A 198 -5.93 -9.27 33.32
C PRO A 198 -5.02 -8.32 34.12
N ASN A 199 -3.72 -8.64 34.17
CA ASN A 199 -2.67 -7.81 34.76
C ASN A 199 -1.52 -7.68 33.74
N PRO A 200 -1.56 -6.68 32.84
CA PRO A 200 -0.47 -6.43 31.90
C PRO A 200 0.82 -6.14 32.67
N ASN A 201 1.93 -6.71 32.21
CA ASN A 201 3.24 -6.58 32.85
C ASN A 201 3.65 -5.09 33.00
N GLU A 202 4.51 -4.75 33.97
CA GLU A 202 4.93 -3.35 34.19
C GLU A 202 5.59 -2.69 32.96
N THR A 203 6.20 -3.50 32.09
CA THR A 203 6.80 -3.08 30.81
C THR A 203 5.79 -2.63 29.75
N THR A 204 4.49 -2.85 29.95
CA THR A 204 3.43 -2.52 28.98
C THR A 204 2.55 -1.35 29.44
N GLY A 205 3.17 -0.32 30.03
CA GLY A 205 2.49 0.86 30.57
C GLY A 205 1.49 1.55 29.63
N TYR A 206 1.60 1.36 28.31
CA TYR A 206 0.62 1.81 27.31
C TYR A 206 -0.71 1.01 27.34
N CYS A 207 -0.70 -0.27 27.71
CA CYS A 207 -1.93 -1.08 27.80
C CYS A 207 -2.86 -0.63 28.93
N LYS A 208 -2.31 0.01 29.98
CA LYS A 208 -3.08 0.48 31.15
C LYS A 208 -4.07 1.60 30.81
N GLY A 209 -3.91 2.28 29.68
CA GLY A 209 -4.82 3.33 29.21
C GLY A 209 -6.03 2.81 28.42
N LEU A 210 -6.00 1.56 27.94
CA LEU A 210 -7.03 1.04 27.04
C LEU A 210 -8.37 0.84 27.77
N SER A 211 -9.42 1.44 27.19
CA SER A 211 -10.82 1.23 27.56
C SER A 211 -11.31 -0.18 27.20
N ASP A 212 -12.42 -0.60 27.79
CA ASP A 212 -13.04 -1.90 27.49
C ASP A 212 -13.41 -2.04 26.01
N ARG A 213 -13.87 -0.95 25.38
CA ARG A 213 -14.17 -0.89 23.95
C ARG A 213 -12.93 -1.16 23.10
N GLU A 214 -11.77 -0.60 23.47
CA GLU A 214 -10.51 -0.81 22.75
C GLU A 214 -9.96 -2.22 22.93
N LYS A 215 -10.07 -2.77 24.14
CA LYS A 215 -9.71 -4.16 24.41
C LYS A 215 -10.59 -5.14 23.65
N GLU A 216 -11.88 -4.86 23.51
CA GLU A 216 -12.79 -5.69 22.71
C GLU A 216 -12.39 -5.69 21.23
N ILE A 217 -11.95 -4.55 20.69
CA ILE A 217 -11.44 -4.47 19.31
C ILE A 217 -10.12 -5.24 19.15
N ILE A 218 -9.18 -5.11 20.10
CA ILE A 218 -7.95 -5.90 20.09
C ILE A 218 -8.30 -7.39 20.14
N LYS A 219 -9.28 -7.78 20.96
CA LYS A 219 -9.75 -9.17 21.04
C LYS A 219 -10.30 -9.65 19.70
N ILE A 220 -11.10 -8.85 19.01
CA ILE A 220 -11.63 -9.16 17.68
C ILE A 220 -10.52 -9.31 16.64
N LEU A 221 -9.54 -8.40 16.63
CA LEU A 221 -8.36 -8.51 15.77
C LEU A 221 -7.63 -9.85 16.01
N LEU A 222 -7.48 -10.25 17.27
CA LEU A 222 -6.78 -11.46 17.67
C LEU A 222 -7.64 -12.73 17.64
N ASP A 223 -8.96 -12.62 17.41
CA ASP A 223 -9.91 -13.75 17.48
C ASP A 223 -9.76 -14.70 16.29
N LYS A 224 -9.25 -14.19 15.16
CA LYS A 224 -8.92 -14.96 13.97
C LYS A 224 -7.44 -14.85 13.62
N PRO A 225 -6.54 -15.38 14.47
CA PRO A 225 -5.10 -15.24 14.28
C PRO A 225 -4.63 -15.94 13.00
N TYR A 226 -5.32 -16.99 12.54
CA TYR A 226 -5.01 -17.66 11.28
C TYR A 226 -5.25 -16.76 10.06
N LEU A 227 -6.28 -15.92 10.06
CA LEU A 227 -6.51 -14.97 8.95
C LEU A 227 -5.46 -13.86 8.95
N LEU A 228 -5.04 -13.38 10.13
CA LEU A 228 -3.90 -12.47 10.24
C LEU A 228 -2.62 -13.14 9.74
N ASP A 229 -2.34 -14.36 10.20
CA ASP A 229 -1.16 -15.12 9.77
C ASP A 229 -1.18 -15.42 8.27
N GLU A 230 -2.35 -15.61 7.66
CA GLU A 230 -2.52 -15.80 6.21
C GLU A 230 -2.24 -14.49 5.45
N ILE A 231 -2.78 -13.35 5.91
CA ILE A 231 -2.43 -12.01 5.38
C ILE A 231 -0.92 -11.82 5.45
N LEU A 232 -0.34 -12.06 6.61
CA LEU A 232 1.06 -11.79 6.89
C LEU A 232 1.97 -12.74 6.17
N SER A 233 1.59 -14.01 6.01
CA SER A 233 2.38 -15.01 5.27
C SER A 233 2.37 -14.72 3.78
N ILE A 234 1.24 -14.27 3.22
CA ILE A 234 1.18 -13.79 1.83
C ILE A 234 1.99 -12.49 1.68
N MET A 235 1.95 -11.60 2.68
CA MET A 235 2.81 -10.42 2.74
C MET A 235 4.29 -10.77 2.88
N ASP A 236 4.65 -11.85 3.58
CA ASP A 236 6.04 -12.28 3.76
C ASP A 236 6.56 -13.00 2.51
N LEU A 237 5.69 -13.75 1.81
CA LEU A 237 5.95 -14.32 0.48
C LEU A 237 6.14 -13.24 -0.60
N GLY A 238 5.66 -12.01 -0.36
CA GLY A 238 5.59 -10.95 -1.35
C GLY A 238 6.08 -9.57 -0.91
N LEU A 239 6.74 -9.40 0.24
CA LEU A 239 7.06 -8.06 0.77
C LEU A 239 7.85 -7.22 -0.23
N TYR A 240 8.82 -7.85 -0.89
CA TYR A 240 9.59 -7.21 -1.94
C TYR A 240 8.71 -6.89 -3.15
N ALA A 241 7.85 -7.81 -3.57
CA ALA A 241 6.92 -7.58 -4.67
C ALA A 241 5.92 -6.45 -4.35
N LEU A 242 5.47 -6.34 -3.11
CA LEU A 242 4.59 -5.28 -2.61
C LEU A 242 5.32 -3.94 -2.51
N THR A 243 6.53 -3.93 -1.96
CA THR A 243 7.33 -2.70 -1.90
C THR A 243 7.68 -2.21 -3.30
N ASP A 244 8.07 -3.12 -4.18
CA ASP A 244 8.28 -2.87 -5.60
C ASP A 244 7.00 -2.35 -6.25
N THR A 245 5.83 -2.90 -5.93
CA THR A 245 4.54 -2.41 -6.43
C THR A 245 4.31 -0.95 -6.06
N LEU A 246 4.56 -0.57 -4.80
CA LEU A 246 4.37 0.81 -4.35
C LEU A 246 5.37 1.75 -5.06
N LEU A 247 6.63 1.34 -5.18
CA LEU A 247 7.66 2.14 -5.83
C LEU A 247 7.45 2.25 -7.35
N TYR A 248 7.03 1.17 -8.01
CA TYR A 248 6.63 1.17 -9.41
C TYR A 248 5.40 2.03 -9.64
N THR A 249 4.44 2.01 -8.73
CA THR A 249 3.26 2.88 -8.82
C THR A 249 3.66 4.35 -8.72
N ALA A 250 4.59 4.69 -7.82
CA ALA A 250 5.12 6.04 -7.76
C ALA A 250 5.85 6.41 -9.05
N TYR A 251 6.70 5.54 -9.60
CA TYR A 251 7.39 5.80 -10.87
C TYR A 251 6.38 5.97 -12.04
N LEU A 252 5.42 5.05 -12.16
CA LEU A 252 4.48 4.97 -13.27
C LEU A 252 3.31 5.96 -13.21
N ALA A 253 3.20 6.74 -12.12
CA ALA A 253 2.17 7.76 -11.97
C ALA A 253 2.16 8.77 -13.12
N HIS A 254 3.31 9.03 -13.75
CA HIS A 254 3.41 9.90 -14.92
C HIS A 254 2.73 9.29 -16.16
N ALA A 255 2.97 8.00 -16.42
CA ALA A 255 2.27 7.26 -17.47
C ALA A 255 0.75 7.19 -17.20
N ALA A 256 0.35 6.93 -15.96
CA ALA A 256 -1.05 6.82 -15.55
C ALA A 256 -1.82 8.13 -15.70
N LYS A 257 -1.16 9.28 -15.51
CA LYS A 257 -1.73 10.63 -15.75
C LYS A 257 -1.98 10.94 -17.23
N GLY A 258 -1.57 10.06 -18.14
CA GLY A 258 -1.95 10.12 -19.54
C GLY A 258 -0.81 10.38 -20.51
N VAL A 259 0.45 10.49 -20.07
CA VAL A 259 1.56 10.60 -21.03
C VAL A 259 1.62 9.36 -21.93
N ALA A 260 1.27 8.18 -21.43
CA ALA A 260 1.15 6.99 -22.27
C ALA A 260 -0.16 6.93 -23.10
N ALA A 261 -1.18 7.75 -22.80
CA ALA A 261 -2.46 7.77 -23.51
C ALA A 261 -2.52 8.85 -24.61
N TYR A 262 -1.75 9.93 -24.46
CA TYR A 262 -1.74 11.08 -25.38
C TYR A 262 -0.33 11.30 -25.92
N SER A 263 -0.19 11.26 -27.24
CA SER A 263 1.08 11.52 -27.94
C SER A 263 1.30 13.00 -28.26
N GLU A 264 0.23 13.80 -28.27
CA GLU A 264 0.32 15.24 -28.45
C GLU A 264 0.81 15.95 -27.18
N GLY A 265 1.76 16.87 -27.33
CA GLY A 265 2.28 17.69 -26.23
C GLY A 265 3.39 17.06 -25.39
N ARG A 266 3.91 15.89 -25.78
CA ARG A 266 5.06 15.25 -25.12
C ARG A 266 6.35 16.01 -25.39
N ASP A 267 7.17 16.17 -24.35
CA ASP A 267 8.53 16.69 -24.45
C ASP A 267 9.60 15.58 -24.55
N GLU A 268 10.87 15.96 -24.65
CA GLU A 268 11.99 15.01 -24.71
C GLU A 268 12.11 14.15 -23.44
N ASN A 269 11.72 14.69 -22.28
CA ASN A 269 11.75 13.94 -21.01
C ASN A 269 10.64 12.89 -20.98
N ASP A 270 9.46 13.21 -21.53
CA ASP A 270 8.36 12.26 -21.67
C ASP A 270 8.75 11.07 -22.56
N GLU A 271 9.37 11.34 -23.71
CA GLU A 271 9.82 10.27 -24.62
C GLU A 271 10.92 9.41 -23.99
N LYS A 272 11.87 10.04 -23.28
CA LYS A 272 12.91 9.32 -22.54
C LYS A 272 12.33 8.46 -21.41
N TYR A 273 11.38 8.98 -20.64
CA TYR A 273 10.69 8.22 -19.61
C TYR A 273 9.94 7.00 -20.19
N LEU A 274 9.27 7.16 -21.33
CA LEU A 274 8.60 6.06 -22.01
C LEU A 274 9.61 5.03 -22.54
N GLU A 275 10.77 5.47 -23.00
CA GLU A 275 11.88 4.59 -23.41
C GLU A 275 12.42 3.77 -22.24
N GLU A 276 12.79 4.41 -21.14
CA GLU A 276 13.24 3.72 -19.92
C GLU A 276 12.17 2.71 -19.44
N THR A 277 10.89 3.08 -19.53
CA THR A 277 9.79 2.18 -19.15
C THR A 277 9.70 0.96 -20.07
N ARG A 278 9.93 1.11 -21.38
CA ARG A 278 9.97 -0.02 -22.33
C ARG A 278 11.13 -0.96 -22.04
N ASP A 279 12.30 -0.42 -21.72
CA ASP A 279 13.51 -1.22 -21.46
C ASP A 279 13.34 -2.12 -20.22
N HIS A 280 12.54 -1.69 -19.25
CA HIS A 280 12.34 -2.38 -17.97
C HIS A 280 10.96 -3.03 -17.82
N GLN A 281 10.11 -3.01 -18.85
CA GLN A 281 8.72 -3.50 -18.78
C GLN A 281 8.59 -4.99 -18.46
N LYS A 282 9.55 -5.83 -18.85
CA LYS A 282 9.48 -7.27 -18.60
C LYS A 282 9.50 -7.55 -17.10
N GLU A 283 10.41 -6.92 -16.39
CA GLU A 283 10.52 -7.02 -14.93
C GLU A 283 9.25 -6.49 -14.24
N MET A 284 8.68 -5.39 -14.74
CA MET A 284 7.44 -4.83 -14.22
C MET A 284 6.25 -5.79 -14.43
N LEU A 285 6.13 -6.41 -15.60
CA LEU A 285 5.07 -7.41 -15.88
C LEU A 285 5.23 -8.68 -15.03
N GLU A 286 6.47 -9.15 -14.83
CA GLU A 286 6.75 -10.28 -13.94
C GLU A 286 6.35 -9.96 -12.48
N ASN A 287 6.65 -8.75 -12.01
CA ASN A 287 6.20 -8.27 -10.70
C ASN A 287 4.67 -8.17 -10.62
N LEU A 288 3.99 -7.62 -11.63
CA LEU A 288 2.53 -7.58 -11.69
C LEU A 288 1.91 -8.97 -11.66
N ALA A 289 2.49 -9.95 -12.36
CA ALA A 289 2.00 -11.33 -12.34
C ALA A 289 2.04 -11.92 -10.92
N GLN A 290 3.16 -11.73 -10.20
CA GLN A 290 3.30 -12.19 -8.82
C GLN A 290 2.28 -11.53 -7.90
N VAL A 291 2.09 -10.22 -8.02
CA VAL A 291 1.18 -9.42 -7.19
C VAL A 291 -0.28 -9.74 -7.50
N SER A 292 -0.63 -9.88 -8.79
CA SER A 292 -1.95 -10.28 -9.25
C SER A 292 -2.36 -11.62 -8.65
N ASN A 293 -1.49 -12.63 -8.72
CA ASN A 293 -1.77 -13.95 -8.14
C ASN A 293 -1.99 -13.87 -6.63
N ALA A 294 -1.12 -13.17 -5.91
CA ALA A 294 -1.22 -13.01 -4.46
C ALA A 294 -2.51 -12.28 -4.05
N LEU A 295 -2.88 -11.21 -4.76
CA LEU A 295 -4.10 -10.44 -4.45
C LEU A 295 -5.38 -11.15 -4.87
N HIS A 296 -5.35 -11.93 -5.96
CA HIS A 296 -6.47 -12.75 -6.41
C HIS A 296 -6.86 -13.79 -5.35
N GLU A 297 -5.88 -14.55 -4.85
CA GLU A 297 -6.11 -15.57 -3.81
C GLU A 297 -6.83 -14.98 -2.59
N ILE A 298 -6.49 -13.73 -2.25
CA ILE A 298 -7.08 -12.99 -1.15
C ILE A 298 -8.48 -12.48 -1.47
N SER A 299 -8.69 -11.83 -2.63
CA SER A 299 -9.95 -11.17 -2.95
C SER A 299 -11.10 -12.16 -3.17
N TYR A 300 -10.80 -13.38 -3.60
CA TYR A 300 -11.80 -14.41 -3.86
C TYR A 300 -12.06 -15.35 -2.67
N ASN A 301 -11.40 -15.12 -1.53
CA ASN A 301 -11.76 -15.74 -0.26
C ASN A 301 -12.92 -14.97 0.39
N ASP A 302 -14.13 -15.53 0.35
CA ASP A 302 -15.35 -14.86 0.84
C ASP A 302 -15.33 -14.56 2.34
N GLU A 303 -14.64 -15.38 3.15
CA GLU A 303 -14.45 -15.13 4.59
C GLU A 303 -13.49 -13.95 4.81
N PHE A 304 -12.48 -13.86 3.96
CA PHE A 304 -11.50 -12.79 4.00
C PHE A 304 -12.11 -11.43 3.62
N ASP A 305 -12.87 -11.39 2.52
CA ASP A 305 -13.57 -10.18 2.06
C ASP A 305 -14.52 -9.63 3.14
N ASP A 306 -15.21 -10.53 3.88
CA ASP A 306 -16.05 -10.16 5.02
C ASP A 306 -15.24 -9.60 6.18
N PHE A 307 -14.14 -10.25 6.54
CA PHE A 307 -13.25 -9.78 7.59
C PHE A 307 -12.70 -8.38 7.29
N LEU A 308 -12.30 -8.11 6.04
CA LEU A 308 -11.88 -6.77 5.62
C LEU A 308 -12.99 -5.73 5.68
N ALA A 309 -14.21 -6.10 5.29
CA ALA A 309 -15.35 -5.21 5.36
C ALA A 309 -15.65 -4.81 6.82
N ASP A 310 -15.63 -5.79 7.73
CA ASP A 310 -15.81 -5.57 9.17
C ASP A 310 -14.74 -4.67 9.77
N ILE A 311 -13.47 -4.89 9.42
CA ILE A 311 -12.35 -4.03 9.85
C ILE A 311 -12.56 -2.61 9.35
N ASN A 312 -12.90 -2.43 8.07
CA ASN A 312 -13.08 -1.11 7.49
C ASN A 312 -14.24 -0.33 8.15
N GLU A 313 -15.37 -0.99 8.42
CA GLU A 313 -16.51 -0.38 9.12
C GLU A 313 -16.13 0.07 10.54
N LYS A 314 -15.43 -0.79 11.28
CA LYS A 314 -15.00 -0.49 12.65
C LYS A 314 -13.96 0.64 12.69
N ALA A 315 -13.03 0.67 11.74
CA ALA A 315 -12.06 1.76 11.60
C ALA A 315 -12.75 3.11 11.43
N ARG A 316 -13.77 3.18 10.56
CA ARG A 316 -14.53 4.42 10.31
C ARG A 316 -15.27 4.89 11.56
N SER A 317 -15.91 3.96 12.27
CA SER A 317 -16.60 4.25 13.53
C SER A 317 -15.64 4.80 14.60
N LEU A 318 -14.44 4.22 14.74
CA LEU A 318 -13.44 4.64 15.73
C LEU A 318 -12.85 6.01 15.43
N LEU A 319 -12.64 6.32 14.16
CA LEU A 319 -12.01 7.57 13.74
C LEU A 319 -13.01 8.70 13.49
N GLY A 320 -14.31 8.43 13.68
CA GLY A 320 -15.39 9.40 13.47
C GLY A 320 -15.49 9.83 12.02
N THR A 321 -15.20 8.95 11.07
CA THR A 321 -15.16 9.27 9.63
C THR A 321 -16.35 8.75 8.85
N ASP A 322 -17.50 8.56 9.51
CA ASP A 322 -18.78 8.24 8.84
C ASP A 322 -19.34 9.43 8.02
N GLN A 323 -18.55 10.49 7.82
CA GLN A 323 -18.87 11.62 6.97
C GLN A 323 -18.07 11.50 5.67
N ASP A 324 -18.66 10.80 4.70
CA ASP A 324 -18.27 10.90 3.29
C ASP A 324 -18.67 12.29 2.77
N ASP A 325 -17.78 13.27 2.89
CA ASP A 325 -17.78 14.50 2.08
C ASP A 325 -16.63 14.49 1.04
#